data_AF-A0A2A6EBY5-F1
#
_entry.id   AF-A0A2A6EBY5-F1
#
_cell.length_a   1.000
_cell.length_b   1.000
_cell.length_c   1.000
_cell.angle_alpha   90.00
_cell.angle_beta   90.00
_cell.angle_gamma   90.00
#
_symmetry.space_group_name_H-M   'P 1'
#
loop_
_entity.id
_entity.type
_entity.pdbx_description
1 polymer ?
#
loop_
_entity_poly.entity_id
_entity_poly.type
_entity_poly.pdbx_seq_one_letter_code
_entity_poly.pdbx_strand_id
1 'polypeptide(L)'
;ERNSKNMAVVQRENAVILMEKDYRTVYKGFDPRSSESYIMFELMQNTYQDQSIKLAQQIQKGFVAKGRHDRGVKLGNLAVLVFSAMPSVLVELGFISNPAEARYLGSEAGRDELASAIARGFARSKEDYDRRSGKVSEPTRHL
;
A
#
# COMPACT_ATOMS: atom_id res chain seq x y z
N GLU A 1 1.52 -8.02 23.03
CA GLU A 1 0.24 -7.45 22.57
C GLU A 1 0.26 -6.74 21.20
N ARG A 2 1.25 -5.86 20.90
CA ARG A 2 1.26 -5.10 19.63
C ARG A 2 1.53 -5.97 18.39
N ASN A 3 2.45 -6.94 18.50
CA ASN A 3 2.75 -7.90 17.43
C ASN A 3 1.58 -8.86 17.14
N SER A 4 0.89 -9.33 18.17
CA SER A 4 -0.26 -10.24 18.03
C SER A 4 -1.47 -9.55 17.41
N LYS A 5 -1.74 -8.27 17.76
CA LYS A 5 -2.80 -7.47 17.11
C LYS A 5 -2.48 -7.21 15.63
N ASN A 6 -1.23 -6.91 15.28
CA ASN A 6 -0.83 -6.72 13.89
C ASN A 6 -0.99 -8.01 13.08
N MET A 7 -0.62 -9.16 13.65
CA MET A 7 -0.83 -10.45 13.01
C MET A 7 -2.30 -10.82 12.80
N ALA A 8 -3.17 -10.57 13.77
CA ALA A 8 -4.59 -10.86 13.61
C ALA A 8 -5.22 -10.04 12.46
N VAL A 9 -4.80 -8.78 12.30
CA VAL A 9 -5.23 -7.94 11.17
C VAL A 9 -4.69 -8.51 9.85
N VAL A 10 -3.40 -8.80 9.76
CA VAL A 10 -2.77 -9.37 8.55
C VAL A 10 -3.44 -10.69 8.13
N GLN A 11 -3.68 -11.59 9.08
CA GLN A 11 -4.37 -12.86 8.81
C GLN A 11 -5.79 -12.65 8.29
N ARG A 12 -6.52 -11.70 8.88
CA ARG A 12 -7.87 -11.35 8.44
C ARG A 12 -7.88 -10.78 7.02
N GLU A 13 -7.01 -9.82 6.73
CA GLU A 13 -6.90 -9.21 5.41
C GLU A 13 -6.46 -10.25 4.34
N ASN A 14 -5.53 -11.14 4.68
CA ASN A 14 -5.08 -12.21 3.79
C ASN A 14 -6.13 -13.34 3.63
N ALA A 15 -7.12 -13.45 4.51
CA ALA A 15 -8.12 -14.52 4.43
C ALA A 15 -8.96 -14.46 3.15
N VAL A 16 -9.09 -13.29 2.52
CA VAL A 16 -9.83 -13.12 1.27
C VAL A 16 -9.22 -13.91 0.11
N ILE A 17 -7.91 -14.14 0.15
CA ILE A 17 -7.18 -14.89 -0.89
C ILE A 17 -7.69 -16.32 -1.01
N LEU A 18 -8.14 -16.92 0.09
CA LEU A 18 -8.70 -18.27 0.09
C LEU A 18 -10.00 -18.39 -0.71
N MET A 19 -10.63 -17.26 -1.07
CA MET A 19 -11.83 -17.23 -1.90
C MET A 19 -11.51 -17.20 -3.41
N GLU A 20 -10.25 -16.98 -3.79
CA GLU A 20 -9.82 -16.97 -5.19
C GLU A 20 -9.63 -18.39 -5.72
N LYS A 21 -10.07 -18.65 -6.96
CA LYS A 21 -10.03 -20.00 -7.55
C LYS A 21 -8.61 -20.57 -7.66
N ASP A 22 -7.63 -19.71 -7.95
CA ASP A 22 -6.26 -20.10 -8.29
C ASP A 22 -5.23 -19.69 -7.21
N TYR A 23 -5.69 -19.51 -5.97
CA TYR A 23 -4.86 -18.95 -4.89
C TYR A 23 -3.60 -19.78 -4.60
N ARG A 24 -3.68 -21.12 -4.71
CA ARG A 24 -2.53 -22.01 -4.47
C ARG A 24 -1.40 -21.79 -5.47
N THR A 25 -1.74 -21.44 -6.71
CA THR A 25 -0.80 -21.16 -7.79
C THR A 25 -0.27 -19.73 -7.74
N VAL A 26 -1.15 -18.74 -7.58
CA VAL A 26 -0.79 -17.31 -7.56
C VAL A 26 0.10 -16.99 -6.34
N TYR A 27 -0.24 -17.57 -5.19
CA TYR A 27 0.46 -17.33 -3.93
C TYR A 27 1.45 -18.46 -3.58
N LYS A 28 1.89 -19.25 -4.57
CA LYS A 28 2.95 -20.27 -4.45
C LYS A 28 2.82 -21.19 -3.21
N GLY A 29 1.61 -21.64 -2.90
CA GLY A 29 1.34 -22.50 -1.74
C GLY A 29 1.33 -21.79 -0.38
N PHE A 30 1.26 -20.46 -0.34
CA PHE A 30 1.08 -19.68 0.88
C PHE A 30 -0.14 -20.16 1.67
N ASP A 31 0.08 -20.47 2.95
CA ASP A 31 -1.00 -20.70 3.91
C ASP A 31 -1.11 -19.50 4.86
N PRO A 32 -2.20 -18.71 4.79
CA PRO A 32 -2.40 -17.55 5.66
C PRO A 32 -2.53 -17.89 7.15
N ARG A 33 -2.61 -19.19 7.51
CA ARG A 33 -2.68 -19.70 8.87
C ARG A 33 -1.34 -20.23 9.40
N SER A 34 -0.30 -20.32 8.57
CA SER A 34 1.03 -20.85 8.92
C SER A 34 2.01 -19.72 9.27
N SER A 35 2.68 -19.85 10.41
CA SER A 35 3.77 -18.94 10.82
C SER A 35 4.96 -19.00 9.86
N GLU A 36 5.27 -20.18 9.34
CA GLU A 36 6.39 -20.46 8.45
C GLU A 36 6.22 -19.72 7.11
N SER A 37 4.98 -19.69 6.63
CA SER A 37 4.60 -18.93 5.43
C SER A 37 4.88 -17.43 5.58
N TYR A 38 4.64 -16.85 6.77
CA TYR A 38 4.96 -15.44 7.04
C TYR A 38 6.45 -15.17 7.22
N ILE A 39 7.22 -16.12 7.77
CA ILE A 39 8.69 -15.99 7.85
C ILE A 39 9.29 -15.96 6.43
N MET A 40 8.81 -16.83 5.54
CA MET A 40 9.24 -16.85 4.14
C MET A 40 8.95 -15.52 3.44
N PHE A 41 7.79 -14.91 3.70
CA PHE A 41 7.45 -13.59 3.17
C PHE A 41 8.43 -12.50 3.59
N GLU A 42 8.77 -12.45 4.88
CA GLU A 42 9.67 -11.44 5.42
C GLU A 42 11.07 -11.53 4.78
N LEU A 43 11.53 -12.75 4.51
CA LEU A 43 12.78 -12.99 3.77
C LEU A 43 12.70 -12.53 2.30
N MET A 44 11.55 -12.67 1.64
CA MET A 44 11.35 -12.26 0.24
C MET A 44 11.10 -10.74 0.06
N GLN A 45 10.46 -10.09 1.02
CA GLN A 45 9.95 -8.72 0.89
C GLN A 45 11.05 -7.64 0.91
N ASN A 46 12.28 -8.01 1.30
CA ASN A 46 13.40 -7.10 1.53
C ASN A 46 13.74 -6.24 0.29
N THR A 47 13.67 -6.78 -0.93
CA THR A 47 14.22 -6.11 -2.14
C THR A 47 13.55 -4.79 -2.52
N TYR A 48 12.24 -4.65 -2.31
CA TYR A 48 11.46 -3.45 -2.72
C TYR A 48 10.86 -2.66 -1.55
N GLN A 49 11.22 -3.03 -0.32
CA GLN A 49 10.63 -2.46 0.89
C GLN A 49 10.90 -0.96 0.99
N ASP A 50 12.14 -0.52 0.75
CA ASP A 50 12.53 0.89 0.84
C ASP A 50 11.80 1.79 -0.16
N GLN A 51 11.62 1.32 -1.40
CA GLN A 51 10.88 2.04 -2.43
C GLN A 51 9.40 2.11 -2.06
N SER A 52 8.85 1.03 -1.52
CA SER A 52 7.45 0.96 -1.07
C SER A 52 7.18 1.91 0.09
N ILE A 53 8.11 1.99 1.07
CA ILE A 53 8.01 2.95 2.19
C ILE A 53 8.04 4.39 1.67
N LYS A 54 8.95 4.72 0.74
CA LYS A 54 9.04 6.07 0.17
C LYS A 54 7.76 6.44 -0.57
N LEU A 55 7.23 5.52 -1.38
CA LEU A 55 5.95 5.71 -2.07
C LEU A 55 4.81 5.96 -1.07
N ALA A 56 4.71 5.13 -0.03
CA ALA A 56 3.70 5.26 1.01
C ALA A 56 3.81 6.62 1.73
N GLN A 57 5.03 7.07 2.05
CA GLN A 57 5.27 8.36 2.68
C GLN A 57 4.85 9.54 1.79
N GLN A 58 5.15 9.49 0.48
CA GLN A 58 4.74 10.56 -0.45
C GLN A 58 3.23 10.64 -0.59
N ILE A 59 2.53 9.50 -0.66
CA ILE A 59 1.06 9.44 -0.69
C ILE A 59 0.48 9.96 0.63
N GLN A 60 1.00 9.50 1.78
CA GLN A 60 0.52 9.90 3.11
C GLN A 60 0.62 11.42 3.32
N LYS A 61 1.72 12.04 2.90
CA LYS A 61 1.88 13.52 2.92
C LYS A 61 0.78 14.22 2.12
N GLY A 62 0.39 13.65 0.97
CA GLY A 62 -0.70 14.17 0.15
C GLY A 62 -2.04 14.17 0.87
N PHE A 63 -2.34 13.12 1.65
CA PHE A 63 -3.57 13.06 2.44
C PHE A 63 -3.57 14.03 3.62
N VAL A 64 -2.44 14.15 4.33
CA VAL A 64 -2.31 15.10 5.44
C VAL A 64 -2.49 16.54 4.94
N ALA A 65 -1.95 16.88 3.77
CA ALA A 65 -2.14 18.19 3.14
C ALA A 65 -3.62 18.48 2.78
N LYS A 66 -4.46 17.44 2.69
CA LYS A 66 -5.92 17.52 2.49
C LYS A 66 -6.72 17.45 3.81
N GLY A 67 -6.06 17.63 4.95
CA GLY A 67 -6.70 17.62 6.27
C GLY A 67 -7.15 16.23 6.72
N ARG A 68 -6.68 15.16 6.08
CA ARG A 68 -6.93 13.79 6.53
C ARG A 68 -6.02 13.45 7.71
N HIS A 69 -6.49 12.57 8.59
CA HIS A 69 -5.75 12.20 9.80
C HIS A 69 -4.49 11.41 9.47
N ASP A 70 -3.36 11.76 10.11
CA ASP A 70 -2.11 11.04 9.92
C ASP A 70 -2.07 9.76 10.77
N ARG A 71 -2.15 8.60 10.11
CA ARG A 71 -2.07 7.27 10.76
C ARG A 71 -0.69 6.62 10.57
N GLY A 72 0.23 7.32 9.91
CA GLY A 72 1.56 6.85 9.57
C GLY A 72 1.58 5.72 8.54
N VAL A 73 2.79 5.40 8.08
CA VAL A 73 3.06 4.23 7.24
C VAL A 73 3.25 3.02 8.14
N LYS A 74 2.58 1.92 7.82
CA LYS A 74 2.69 0.65 8.55
C LYS A 74 3.28 -0.41 7.65
N LEU A 75 4.15 -1.23 8.21
CA LEU A 75 4.64 -2.44 7.56
C LEU A 75 3.73 -3.61 7.96
N GLY A 76 3.39 -4.43 6.97
CA GLY A 76 2.55 -5.61 7.16
C GLY A 76 2.82 -6.64 6.08
N ASN A 77 2.80 -7.92 6.48
CA ASN A 77 3.03 -9.07 5.61
C ASN A 77 1.72 -9.45 4.89
N LEU A 78 1.14 -8.48 4.20
CA LEU A 78 -0.04 -8.70 3.37
C LEU A 78 0.42 -9.39 2.08
N ALA A 79 -0.18 -10.53 1.77
CA ALA A 79 0.23 -11.34 0.64
C ALA A 79 0.13 -10.58 -0.70
N VAL A 80 -0.85 -9.68 -0.86
CA VAL A 80 -0.94 -8.78 -2.02
C VAL A 80 0.28 -7.87 -2.18
N LEU A 81 0.92 -7.47 -1.07
CA LEU A 81 2.13 -6.64 -1.10
C LEU A 81 3.38 -7.49 -1.31
N VAL A 82 3.46 -8.65 -0.66
CA VAL A 82 4.63 -9.54 -0.70
C VAL A 82 4.82 -10.18 -2.07
N PHE A 83 3.74 -10.61 -2.73
CA PHE A 83 3.83 -11.25 -4.05
C PHE A 83 3.92 -10.26 -5.21
N SER A 84 3.97 -8.96 -4.92
CA SER A 84 4.26 -7.94 -5.93
C SER A 84 5.73 -8.00 -6.34
N ALA A 85 6.01 -8.23 -7.62
CA ALA A 85 7.36 -8.21 -8.19
C ALA A 85 7.94 -6.78 -8.37
N MET A 86 7.32 -5.79 -7.74
CA MET A 86 7.60 -4.35 -7.83
C MET A 86 7.23 -3.65 -6.52
N PRO A 87 7.71 -2.42 -6.27
CA PRO A 87 7.29 -1.63 -5.12
C PRO A 87 5.76 -1.49 -5.05
N SER A 88 5.16 -1.74 -3.89
CA SER A 88 3.71 -1.82 -3.72
C SER A 88 3.26 -1.23 -2.39
N VAL A 89 2.06 -0.64 -2.37
CA VAL A 89 1.44 -0.06 -1.17
C VAL A 89 -0.05 -0.38 -1.15
N LEU A 90 -0.59 -0.62 0.03
CA LEU A 90 -2.04 -0.70 0.26
C LEU A 90 -2.46 0.55 1.01
N VAL A 91 -3.48 1.23 0.52
CA VAL A 91 -3.92 2.52 1.05
C VAL A 91 -5.29 2.40 1.69
N GLU A 92 -5.36 2.66 3.00
CA GLU A 92 -6.62 2.82 3.73
C GLU A 92 -7.11 4.27 3.60
N LEU A 93 -8.13 4.52 2.77
CA LEU A 93 -8.65 5.89 2.51
C LEU A 93 -9.51 6.46 3.65
N GLY A 94 -10.10 5.58 4.47
CA GLY A 94 -10.97 5.91 5.60
C GLY A 94 -11.86 4.74 5.99
N PHE A 95 -12.72 4.96 6.98
CA PHE A 95 -13.64 3.98 7.53
C PHE A 95 -15.07 4.25 7.05
N ILE A 96 -15.62 3.35 6.25
CA ILE A 96 -17.03 3.42 5.81
C ILE A 96 -18.00 3.31 7.00
N SER A 97 -17.57 2.68 8.11
CA SER A 97 -18.35 2.63 9.35
C SER A 97 -18.45 3.98 10.07
N ASN A 98 -17.60 4.97 9.74
CA ASN A 98 -17.71 6.32 10.24
C ASN A 98 -18.58 7.15 9.27
N PRO A 99 -19.77 7.66 9.68
CA PRO A 99 -20.66 8.37 8.78
C PRO A 99 -20.05 9.62 8.13
N ALA A 100 -19.15 10.33 8.83
CA ALA A 100 -18.49 11.51 8.27
C ALA A 100 -17.50 11.13 7.17
N GLU A 101 -16.73 10.05 7.37
CA GLU A 101 -15.79 9.56 6.37
C GLU A 101 -16.50 8.89 5.20
N ALA A 102 -17.57 8.13 5.45
CA ALA A 102 -18.39 7.55 4.39
C ALA A 102 -18.96 8.61 3.45
N ARG A 103 -19.47 9.73 3.99
CA ARG A 103 -19.93 10.87 3.17
C ARG A 103 -18.81 11.49 2.34
N TYR A 104 -17.63 11.67 2.93
CA TYR A 104 -16.47 12.19 2.21
C TYR A 104 -16.04 11.25 1.07
N LEU A 105 -15.89 9.94 1.36
CA LEU A 105 -15.51 8.91 0.39
C LEU A 105 -16.56 8.71 -0.71
N GLY A 106 -17.84 8.94 -0.39
CA GLY A 106 -18.93 8.90 -1.37
C GLY A 106 -19.05 10.14 -2.24
N SER A 107 -18.44 11.27 -1.84
CA SER A 107 -18.49 12.51 -2.61
C SER A 107 -17.54 12.49 -3.81
N GLU A 108 -17.91 13.19 -4.88
CA GLU A 108 -17.01 13.39 -6.04
C GLU A 108 -15.75 14.16 -5.65
N ALA A 109 -15.91 15.31 -4.99
CA ALA A 109 -14.80 16.11 -4.50
C ALA A 109 -13.82 15.31 -3.62
N GLY A 110 -14.32 14.51 -2.66
CA GLY A 110 -13.47 13.70 -1.81
C GLY A 110 -12.71 12.62 -2.59
N ARG A 111 -13.36 11.95 -3.55
CA ARG A 111 -12.70 10.96 -4.43
C ARG A 111 -11.63 11.61 -5.31
N ASP A 112 -11.90 12.77 -5.88
CA ASP A 112 -10.95 13.52 -6.71
C ASP A 112 -9.74 13.99 -5.90
N GLU A 113 -9.95 14.46 -4.67
CA GLU A 113 -8.88 14.87 -3.78
C GLU A 113 -7.96 13.71 -3.41
N LEU A 114 -8.55 12.55 -3.05
CA LEU A 114 -7.81 11.34 -2.70
C LEU A 114 -7.04 10.79 -3.92
N ALA A 115 -7.70 10.69 -5.07
CA ALA A 115 -7.07 10.23 -6.31
C ALA A 115 -5.89 11.16 -6.71
N SER A 116 -6.11 12.48 -6.62
CA SER A 116 -5.05 13.47 -6.90
C SER A 116 -3.89 13.39 -5.92
N ALA A 117 -4.15 13.08 -4.64
CA ALA A 117 -3.10 12.87 -3.65
C ALA A 117 -2.27 11.62 -3.96
N ILE A 118 -2.92 10.51 -4.34
CA ILE A 118 -2.24 9.27 -4.75
C ILE A 118 -1.39 9.50 -6.00
N ALA A 119 -1.97 10.10 -7.05
CA ALA A 119 -1.27 10.34 -8.31
C ALA A 119 -0.03 11.22 -8.12
N ARG A 120 -0.16 12.32 -7.36
CA ARG A 120 0.98 13.19 -7.03
C ARG A 120 2.02 12.49 -6.16
N GLY A 121 1.60 11.69 -5.18
CA GLY A 121 2.51 10.91 -4.34
C GLY A 121 3.33 9.92 -5.17
N PHE A 122 2.68 9.23 -6.10
CA PHE A 122 3.34 8.34 -7.06
C PHE A 122 4.32 9.09 -7.97
N ALA A 123 3.90 10.20 -8.60
CA ALA A 123 4.76 10.99 -9.48
C ALA A 123 6.03 11.46 -8.76
N ARG A 124 5.91 12.00 -7.54
CA ARG A 124 7.06 12.40 -6.72
C ARG A 124 7.98 11.21 -6.39
N SER A 125 7.39 10.07 -6.03
CA SER A 125 8.18 8.86 -5.75
C SER A 125 8.92 8.35 -6.98
N LYS A 126 8.33 8.49 -8.18
CA LYS A 126 8.95 8.13 -9.45
C LYS A 126 10.10 9.06 -9.81
N GLU A 127 9.92 10.37 -9.66
CA GLU A 127 10.99 11.36 -9.83
C GLU A 127 12.17 11.09 -8.88
N ASP A 128 11.88 10.79 -7.61
CA ASP A 128 12.90 10.45 -6.61
C ASP A 128 13.64 9.15 -6.95
N TYR A 129 12.94 8.16 -7.53
CA TYR A 129 13.54 6.93 -8.03
C TYR A 129 14.44 7.20 -9.24
N ASP A 130 13.94 7.93 -10.23
CA ASP A 130 14.65 8.24 -11.47
C ASP A 130 15.96 8.98 -11.18
N ARG A 131 15.90 10.02 -10.33
CA ARG A 131 17.06 10.80 -9.88
C ARG A 131 18.14 9.93 -9.25
N ARG A 132 17.76 8.93 -8.45
CA ARG A 132 18.70 7.99 -7.80
C ARG A 132 19.25 6.95 -8.77
N SER A 133 18.48 6.57 -9.77
CA SER A 133 18.86 5.59 -10.78
C SER A 133 19.74 6.15 -11.91
N GLY A 134 20.03 7.46 -11.91
CA GLY A 134 20.79 8.13 -12.96
C GLY A 134 20.04 8.30 -14.28
N LYS A 135 18.75 7.94 -14.33
CA LYS A 135 17.87 8.21 -15.47
C LYS A 135 17.35 9.63 -15.33
N VAL A 136 17.97 10.58 -16.06
CA VAL A 136 17.44 11.94 -16.15
C VAL A 136 16.10 11.86 -16.88
N SER A 137 15.01 12.19 -16.19
CA SER A 137 13.69 12.33 -16.83
C SER A 137 13.70 13.57 -17.72
N GLU A 138 13.44 13.40 -19.02
CA GLU A 138 13.15 14.54 -19.90
C GLU A 138 11.97 15.33 -19.32
N PRO A 139 12.01 16.68 -19.38
CA PRO A 139 10.93 17.49 -18.84
C PRO A 139 9.66 17.25 -19.65
N THR A 140 8.64 16.68 -19.01
CA THR A 140 7.28 16.54 -19.56
C THR A 140 6.76 17.92 -19.94
N ARG A 141 6.75 18.23 -21.24
CA ARG A 141 6.06 19.41 -21.77
C ARG A 141 4.55 19.16 -21.63
N HIS A 142 3.91 19.87 -20.72
CA HIS A 142 2.46 20.01 -20.75
C HIS A 142 2.11 20.87 -21.98
N LEU A 143 1.30 20.29 -22.88
CA LEU A 143 0.59 21.00 -23.95
C LEU A 143 -0.60 21.78 -23.35
#